data_AF-A0A444VMH1-F1
#
_entry.id   AF-A0A444VMH1-F1
#
_cell.length_a   1.000
_cell.length_b   1.000
_cell.length_c   1.000
_cell.angle_alpha   90.00
_cell.angle_beta   90.00
_cell.angle_gamma   90.00
#
_symmetry.space_group_name_H-M   'P 1'
#
loop_
_entity.id
_entity.type
_entity.pdbx_description
1 polymer ?
#
loop_
_entity_poly.entity_id
_entity_poly.type
_entity_poly.pdbx_seq_one_letter_code
_entity_poly.pdbx_strand_id
1 'polypeptide(L)'
;MLSYWRLHKYPILLVIGSMLFYASFAYDLHRTDYIKLLTLFCGLFFFCYKIIQFEKWNFKFLLVAGILFRLIFFIAEPNLSQDFYRFIWDGELIKNGINPYLHTPNQLMEQSNFSIANADELYAGMGSIHAKHYSNYPPVNQLFFALASILGGGSMLGSIIALRLISILGDLGALYFGRKLLQKLNRPGHMAFWYFLNPLVIIELTGNLHFEGTMLFFFLWALYLFSCNKWWWAAPLYAISIMVKLVPILFLPILLKYLGLKKSATFYVLVGLGCIVLLLPFYSPSFLENYSDTVGLWFSNFEFNAGIYNGIKKIAVHFYEAKPWELIKSYGTVVIKIMAIVILLLTFLRKNQNLQTLITSILLALSLYYFMSSTVHPWYIVFLLGIAILTEYRFPLVWSFAIVLSYQAYSNPDYKENLWLLAFEYILVMGIFIYEMTTKGSKKLYFPKN
;
A
#
# COMPACT_ATOMS: atom_id res chain seq x y z
N MET A 1 36.10 8.23 -16.07
CA MET A 1 35.20 7.07 -16.32
C MET A 1 35.79 5.73 -15.88
N LEU A 2 37.02 5.37 -16.28
CA LEU A 2 37.64 4.10 -15.86
C LEU A 2 37.76 3.92 -14.34
N SER A 3 38.08 4.97 -13.59
CA SER A 3 38.17 4.92 -12.12
C SER A 3 36.83 4.61 -11.46
N TYR A 4 35.75 5.27 -11.89
CA TYR A 4 34.39 5.01 -11.42
C TYR A 4 33.97 3.57 -11.70
N TRP A 5 34.26 3.06 -12.90
CA TRP A 5 33.92 1.71 -13.29
C TRP A 5 34.68 0.65 -12.48
N ARG A 6 35.97 0.88 -12.21
CA ARG A 6 36.78 0.01 -11.32
C ARG A 6 36.26 0.02 -9.88
N LEU A 7 35.83 1.18 -9.37
CA LEU A 7 35.31 1.32 -8.00
C LEU A 7 33.93 0.66 -7.83
N HIS A 8 33.07 0.73 -8.84
CA HIS A 8 31.67 0.28 -8.76
C HIS A 8 31.38 -0.97 -9.60
N LYS A 9 32.39 -1.73 -10.03
CA LYS A 9 32.23 -2.91 -10.91
C LYS A 9 31.20 -3.90 -10.36
N TYR A 10 31.35 -4.34 -9.10
CA TYR A 10 30.42 -5.30 -8.49
C TYR A 10 29.00 -4.74 -8.32
N PRO A 11 28.81 -3.53 -7.76
CA PRO A 11 27.50 -2.86 -7.76
C PRO A 11 26.84 -2.78 -9.14
N ILE A 12 27.58 -2.43 -10.19
CA ILE A 12 27.06 -2.36 -11.56
C ILE A 12 26.60 -3.75 -12.04
N LEU A 13 27.39 -4.79 -11.79
CA LEU A 13 27.01 -6.17 -12.13
C LEU A 13 25.76 -6.63 -11.36
N LEU A 14 25.62 -6.24 -10.08
CA LEU A 14 24.43 -6.52 -9.28
C LEU A 14 23.20 -5.79 -9.83
N VAL A 15 23.35 -4.54 -10.28
CA VAL A 15 22.26 -3.80 -10.95
C VAL A 15 21.86 -4.50 -12.24
N ILE A 16 22.81 -4.87 -13.10
CA ILE A 16 22.51 -5.61 -14.34
C ILE A 16 21.81 -6.94 -14.04
N GLY A 17 22.30 -7.71 -13.06
CA GLY A 17 21.65 -8.95 -12.63
C GLY A 17 20.21 -8.73 -12.13
N SER A 18 19.99 -7.71 -11.31
CA SER A 18 18.65 -7.32 -10.87
C SER A 18 17.76 -6.91 -12.04
N MET A 19 18.29 -6.20 -13.05
CA MET A 19 17.53 -5.83 -14.25
C MET A 19 17.09 -7.07 -15.04
N LEU A 20 17.96 -8.08 -15.19
CA LEU A 20 17.58 -9.33 -15.84
C LEU A 20 16.49 -10.08 -15.08
N PHE A 21 16.55 -10.10 -13.74
CA PHE A 21 15.50 -10.70 -12.90
C PHE A 21 14.18 -9.94 -13.02
N TYR A 22 14.21 -8.60 -13.00
CA TYR A 22 13.00 -7.79 -13.23
C TYR A 22 12.45 -7.97 -14.64
N ALA A 23 13.29 -8.12 -15.66
CA ALA A 23 12.84 -8.38 -17.03
C ALA A 23 12.15 -9.74 -17.15
N SER A 24 12.73 -10.80 -16.56
CA SER A 24 12.07 -12.11 -16.49
C SER A 24 10.76 -12.03 -15.70
N PHE A 25 10.71 -11.26 -14.61
CA PHE A 25 9.49 -11.03 -13.84
C PHE A 25 8.41 -10.31 -14.66
N ALA A 26 8.78 -9.29 -15.43
CA ALA A 26 7.85 -8.43 -16.15
C ALA A 26 7.28 -9.07 -17.43
N TYR A 27 8.08 -9.88 -18.13
CA TYR A 27 7.76 -10.31 -19.50
C TYR A 27 7.64 -11.84 -19.68
N ASP A 28 8.04 -12.63 -18.69
CA ASP A 28 8.16 -14.09 -18.84
C ASP A 28 7.60 -14.86 -17.61
N LEU A 29 7.24 -14.17 -16.53
CA LEU A 29 6.58 -14.79 -15.38
C LEU A 29 5.07 -14.89 -15.64
N HIS A 30 4.47 -16.03 -15.35
CA HIS A 30 3.02 -16.16 -15.18
C HIS A 30 2.70 -16.24 -13.68
N ARG A 31 1.63 -15.57 -13.21
CA ARG A 31 1.28 -15.54 -11.77
C ARG A 31 1.11 -16.92 -11.13
N THR A 32 0.69 -17.91 -11.91
CA THR A 32 0.49 -19.29 -11.46
C THR A 32 1.81 -20.06 -11.23
N ASP A 33 2.92 -19.61 -11.84
CA ASP A 33 4.25 -20.20 -11.66
C ASP A 33 4.90 -19.70 -10.35
N TYR A 34 4.40 -20.25 -9.25
CA TYR A 34 4.82 -19.87 -7.90
C TYR A 34 6.33 -20.08 -7.66
N ILE A 35 6.93 -21.14 -8.20
CA ILE A 35 8.35 -21.45 -7.98
C ILE A 35 9.25 -20.41 -8.66
N LYS A 36 8.91 -20.02 -9.90
CA LYS A 36 9.60 -18.95 -10.61
C LYS A 36 9.40 -17.61 -9.92
N LEU A 37 8.17 -17.29 -9.50
CA LEU A 37 7.86 -16.08 -8.74
C LEU A 37 8.71 -16.00 -7.47
N LEU A 38 8.70 -17.06 -6.64
CA LEU A 38 9.45 -17.12 -5.39
C LEU A 38 10.96 -16.96 -5.63
N THR A 39 11.51 -17.63 -6.63
CA THR A 39 12.94 -17.60 -6.94
C THR A 39 13.40 -16.24 -7.47
N LEU A 40 12.63 -15.64 -8.38
CA LEU A 40 12.90 -14.28 -8.87
C LEU A 40 12.82 -13.27 -7.72
N PHE A 41 11.78 -13.35 -6.89
CA PHE A 41 11.60 -12.45 -5.75
C PHE A 41 12.74 -12.56 -4.73
N CYS A 42 13.16 -13.78 -4.37
CA CYS A 42 14.31 -14.02 -3.50
C CYS A 42 15.61 -13.47 -4.09
N GLY A 43 15.87 -13.70 -5.38
CA GLY A 43 17.04 -13.16 -6.07
C GLY A 43 17.05 -11.63 -6.08
N LEU A 44 15.90 -10.99 -6.35
CA LEU A 44 15.75 -9.54 -6.30
C LEU A 44 16.00 -8.97 -4.90
N PHE A 45 15.54 -9.63 -3.83
CA PHE A 45 15.84 -9.22 -2.46
C PHE A 45 17.33 -9.34 -2.13
N PHE A 46 17.99 -10.39 -2.60
CA PHE A 46 19.44 -10.54 -2.50
C PHE A 46 20.17 -9.39 -3.21
N PHE A 47 19.80 -9.07 -4.46
CA PHE A 47 20.38 -7.95 -5.19
C PHE A 47 20.16 -6.62 -4.48
N CYS A 48 18.93 -6.34 -4.03
CA CYS A 48 18.58 -5.14 -3.28
C CYS A 48 19.47 -4.97 -2.04
N TYR A 49 19.59 -6.04 -1.22
CA TYR A 49 20.46 -6.04 -0.05
C TYR A 49 21.92 -5.74 -0.41
N LYS A 50 22.46 -6.42 -1.44
CA LYS A 50 23.86 -6.25 -1.85
C LYS A 50 24.14 -4.87 -2.44
N ILE A 51 23.25 -4.34 -3.27
CA ILE A 51 23.37 -3.00 -3.84
C ILE A 51 23.40 -1.96 -2.71
N ILE A 52 22.49 -2.04 -1.74
CA ILE A 52 22.50 -1.12 -0.59
C ILE A 52 23.77 -1.32 0.26
N GLN A 53 24.21 -2.56 0.48
CA GLN A 53 25.43 -2.86 1.24
C GLN A 53 26.65 -2.13 0.67
N PHE A 54 26.84 -2.17 -0.65
CA PHE A 54 27.97 -1.53 -1.32
C PHE A 54 27.80 -0.02 -1.50
N GLU A 55 26.59 0.43 -1.83
CA GLU A 55 26.37 1.80 -2.35
C GLU A 55 25.53 2.68 -1.41
N LYS A 56 25.33 2.31 -0.14
CA LYS A 56 24.52 3.09 0.83
C LYS A 56 24.88 4.58 0.91
N TRP A 57 26.13 4.97 0.63
CA TRP A 57 26.54 6.37 0.67
C TRP A 57 26.44 7.08 -0.70
N ASN A 58 26.19 6.35 -1.77
CA ASN A 58 26.14 6.85 -3.13
C ASN A 58 24.70 7.08 -3.58
N PHE A 59 24.15 8.23 -3.17
CA PHE A 59 22.76 8.60 -3.48
C PHE A 59 22.44 8.52 -4.98
N LYS A 60 23.34 9.06 -5.83
CA LYS A 60 23.12 9.09 -7.28
C LYS A 60 23.04 7.69 -7.86
N PHE A 61 23.91 6.78 -7.43
CA PHE A 61 23.90 5.39 -7.87
C PHE A 61 22.58 4.70 -7.51
N LEU A 62 22.17 4.78 -6.23
CA LEU A 62 20.94 4.12 -5.77
C LEU A 62 19.68 4.72 -6.41
N LEU A 63 19.65 6.04 -6.63
CA LEU A 63 18.56 6.70 -7.34
C LEU A 63 18.45 6.21 -8.79
N VAL A 64 19.57 6.21 -9.52
CA VAL A 64 19.60 5.76 -10.93
C VAL A 64 19.21 4.28 -11.03
N ALA A 65 19.75 3.41 -10.16
CA ALA A 65 19.39 2.00 -10.13
C ALA A 65 17.87 1.80 -9.93
N GLY A 66 17.27 2.47 -8.95
CA GLY A 66 15.84 2.34 -8.67
C GLY A 66 14.94 2.90 -9.77
N ILE A 67 15.39 3.91 -10.53
CA ILE A 67 14.69 4.39 -11.73
C ILE A 67 14.81 3.35 -12.85
N LEU A 68 16.01 2.82 -13.12
CA LEU A 68 16.22 1.79 -14.14
C LEU A 68 15.36 0.55 -13.90
N PHE A 69 15.23 0.10 -12.64
CA PHE A 69 14.38 -1.04 -12.30
C PHE A 69 12.89 -0.79 -12.62
N ARG A 70 12.40 0.43 -12.36
CA ARG A 70 11.02 0.84 -12.68
C ARG A 70 10.81 0.93 -14.19
N LEU A 71 11.79 1.41 -14.94
CA LEU A 71 11.71 1.52 -16.41
C LEU A 71 11.64 0.17 -17.13
N ILE A 72 12.08 -0.93 -16.51
CA ILE A 72 11.91 -2.27 -17.09
C ILE A 72 10.43 -2.61 -17.27
N PHE A 73 9.60 -2.19 -16.32
CA PHE A 73 8.15 -2.43 -16.38
C PHE A 73 7.42 -1.43 -17.27
N PHE A 74 8.11 -0.46 -17.91
CA PHE A 74 7.46 0.71 -18.49
C PHE A 74 6.34 0.37 -19.48
N ILE A 75 6.54 -0.65 -20.31
CA ILE A 75 5.55 -1.16 -21.27
C ILE A 75 5.01 -2.55 -20.91
N ALA A 76 5.31 -3.06 -19.71
CA ALA A 76 4.82 -4.36 -19.26
C ALA A 76 3.33 -4.27 -18.90
N GLU A 77 2.58 -5.33 -19.18
CA GLU A 77 1.23 -5.48 -18.66
C GLU A 77 1.29 -5.98 -17.20
N PRO A 78 0.48 -5.43 -16.28
CA PRO A 78 0.36 -5.97 -14.92
C PRO A 78 0.00 -7.46 -14.93
N ASN A 79 0.69 -8.26 -14.09
CA ASN A 79 0.57 -9.72 -14.11
C ASN A 79 0.12 -10.31 -12.77
N LEU A 80 0.35 -9.62 -11.65
CA LEU A 80 -0.01 -10.15 -10.33
C LEU A 80 -1.38 -9.68 -9.84
N SER A 81 -1.94 -8.63 -10.43
CA SER A 81 -3.26 -8.11 -10.10
C SER A 81 -4.03 -7.75 -11.36
N GLN A 82 -5.35 -7.96 -11.30
CA GLN A 82 -6.31 -7.58 -12.33
C GLN A 82 -6.98 -6.21 -12.02
N ASP A 83 -6.63 -5.56 -10.91
CA ASP A 83 -7.27 -4.31 -10.48
C ASP A 83 -7.09 -3.18 -11.51
N PHE A 84 -6.01 -3.23 -12.30
CA PHE A 84 -5.74 -2.22 -13.32
C PHE A 84 -6.82 -2.14 -14.41
N TYR A 85 -7.48 -3.25 -14.75
CA TYR A 85 -8.63 -3.23 -15.65
C TYR A 85 -9.75 -2.35 -15.05
N ARG A 86 -9.99 -2.48 -13.75
CA ARG A 86 -10.98 -1.65 -13.06
C ARG A 86 -10.55 -0.19 -12.94
N PHE A 87 -9.26 0.08 -12.74
CA PHE A 87 -8.74 1.45 -12.75
C PHE A 87 -9.02 2.13 -14.10
N ILE A 88 -8.68 1.47 -15.20
CA ILE A 88 -8.83 2.03 -16.56
C ILE A 88 -10.31 2.15 -16.93
N TRP A 89 -11.13 1.16 -16.57
CA TRP A 89 -12.60 1.21 -16.72
C TRP A 89 -13.19 2.45 -16.04
N ASP A 90 -12.92 2.64 -14.75
CA ASP A 90 -13.45 3.79 -14.01
C ASP A 90 -12.94 5.12 -14.59
N GLY A 91 -11.69 5.16 -15.05
CA GLY A 91 -11.12 6.33 -15.72
C GLY A 91 -11.83 6.66 -17.04
N GLU A 92 -12.14 5.65 -17.85
CA GLU A 92 -12.91 5.81 -19.09
C GLU A 92 -14.37 6.21 -18.80
N LEU A 93 -15.00 5.73 -17.73
CA LEU A 93 -16.31 6.21 -17.30
C LEU A 93 -16.28 7.72 -17.03
N ILE A 94 -15.33 8.19 -16.21
CA ILE A 94 -15.22 9.60 -15.84
C ILE A 94 -14.92 10.47 -17.06
N LYS A 95 -14.02 10.02 -17.94
CA LYS A 95 -13.72 10.68 -19.22
C LYS A 95 -14.97 10.86 -20.09
N ASN A 96 -15.94 9.94 -20.00
CA ASN A 96 -17.23 10.00 -20.70
C ASN A 96 -18.37 10.62 -19.86
N GLY A 97 -18.06 11.27 -18.73
CA GLY A 97 -19.06 11.94 -17.88
C GLY A 97 -19.92 10.99 -17.04
N ILE A 98 -19.53 9.72 -16.93
CA ILE A 98 -20.25 8.70 -16.16
C ILE A 98 -19.61 8.57 -14.78
N ASN A 99 -20.43 8.62 -13.74
CA ASN A 99 -19.96 8.50 -12.35
C ASN A 99 -19.79 7.01 -11.97
N PRO A 100 -18.57 6.52 -11.67
CA PRO A 100 -18.29 5.11 -11.39
C PRO A 100 -18.87 4.61 -10.06
N TYR A 101 -19.44 5.49 -9.23
CA TYR A 101 -20.12 5.13 -7.99
C TYR A 101 -21.63 4.88 -8.16
N LEU A 102 -22.20 5.12 -9.35
CA LEU A 102 -23.64 5.03 -9.57
C LEU A 102 -24.08 3.78 -10.32
N HIS A 103 -23.16 3.16 -11.08
CA HIS A 103 -23.44 1.97 -11.87
C HIS A 103 -22.33 0.94 -11.70
N THR A 104 -22.70 -0.33 -11.63
CA THR A 104 -21.75 -1.44 -11.72
C THR A 104 -21.36 -1.68 -13.18
N PRO A 105 -20.18 -2.26 -13.45
CA PRO A 105 -19.83 -2.65 -14.81
C PRO A 105 -20.86 -3.58 -15.47
N ASN A 106 -21.44 -4.54 -14.74
CA ASN A 106 -22.52 -5.39 -15.26
C ASN A 106 -23.72 -4.58 -15.76
N GLN A 107 -24.20 -3.62 -14.95
CA GLN A 107 -25.35 -2.79 -15.31
C GLN A 107 -25.09 -1.95 -16.56
N LEU A 108 -23.85 -1.51 -16.78
CA LEU A 108 -23.47 -0.73 -17.95
C LEU A 108 -23.36 -1.60 -19.20
N MET A 109 -22.79 -2.80 -19.09
CA MET A 109 -22.69 -3.74 -20.22
C MET A 109 -24.05 -4.27 -20.70
N GLU A 110 -25.09 -4.23 -19.87
CA GLU A 110 -26.47 -4.57 -20.27
C GLU A 110 -27.15 -3.45 -21.09
N GLN A 111 -26.60 -2.23 -21.12
CA GLN A 111 -27.18 -1.11 -21.86
C GLN A 111 -26.79 -1.17 -23.33
N SER A 112 -27.78 -1.15 -24.22
CA SER A 112 -27.59 -1.31 -25.67
C SER A 112 -26.70 -0.25 -26.33
N ASN A 113 -26.60 0.95 -25.75
CA ASN A 113 -25.83 2.08 -26.29
C ASN A 113 -24.60 2.45 -25.45
N PHE A 114 -24.22 1.63 -24.47
CA PHE A 114 -23.01 1.90 -23.68
C PHE A 114 -21.76 1.63 -24.50
N SER A 115 -20.86 2.61 -24.56
CA SER A 115 -19.60 2.50 -25.29
C SER A 115 -18.53 3.32 -24.60
N ILE A 116 -17.42 2.66 -24.26
CA ILE A 116 -16.17 3.27 -23.82
C ILE A 116 -15.01 2.55 -24.50
N ALA A 117 -13.82 3.16 -24.51
CA ALA A 117 -12.65 2.53 -25.11
C ALA A 117 -12.29 1.22 -24.40
N ASN A 118 -12.10 0.14 -25.17
CA ASN A 118 -11.75 -1.21 -24.69
C ASN A 118 -12.76 -1.82 -23.70
N ALA A 119 -14.06 -1.46 -23.77
CA ALA A 119 -15.08 -1.92 -22.83
C ALA A 119 -15.07 -3.44 -22.61
N ASP A 120 -15.10 -4.23 -23.70
CA ASP A 120 -15.15 -5.70 -23.62
C ASP A 120 -13.91 -6.30 -22.94
N GLU A 121 -12.73 -5.81 -23.30
CA GLU A 121 -11.45 -6.27 -22.73
C GLU A 121 -11.34 -5.91 -21.25
N LEU A 122 -11.69 -4.67 -20.88
CA LEU A 122 -11.68 -4.20 -19.50
C LEU A 122 -12.69 -4.98 -18.64
N TYR A 123 -13.90 -5.21 -19.16
CA TYR A 123 -14.94 -5.97 -18.48
C TYR A 123 -14.55 -7.44 -18.28
N ALA A 124 -14.01 -8.08 -19.30
CA ALA A 124 -13.52 -9.45 -19.19
C ALA A 124 -12.34 -9.56 -18.20
N GLY A 125 -11.39 -8.62 -18.26
CA GLY A 125 -10.17 -8.63 -17.46
C GLY A 125 -10.37 -8.36 -15.96
N MET A 126 -11.30 -7.47 -15.59
CA MET A 126 -11.51 -7.12 -14.18
C MET A 126 -12.11 -8.26 -13.33
N GLY A 127 -12.76 -9.23 -13.98
CA GLY A 127 -13.39 -10.37 -13.33
C GLY A 127 -14.70 -10.04 -12.58
N SER A 128 -15.38 -11.09 -12.14
CA SER A 128 -16.77 -11.01 -11.67
C SER A 128 -16.97 -10.21 -10.37
N ILE A 129 -15.97 -10.18 -9.49
CA ILE A 129 -16.04 -9.44 -8.23
C ILE A 129 -16.10 -7.94 -8.52
N HIS A 130 -15.17 -7.43 -9.32
CA HIS A 130 -15.19 -6.03 -9.72
C HIS A 130 -16.43 -5.71 -10.55
N ALA A 131 -16.81 -6.58 -11.48
CA ALA A 131 -17.93 -6.34 -12.39
C ALA A 131 -19.31 -6.21 -11.69
N LYS A 132 -19.49 -6.89 -10.56
CA LYS A 132 -20.75 -6.88 -9.77
C LYS A 132 -20.88 -5.71 -8.79
N HIS A 133 -19.83 -4.93 -8.56
CA HIS A 133 -19.80 -3.92 -7.50
C HIS A 133 -19.48 -2.52 -8.03
N TYR A 134 -20.02 -1.51 -7.33
CA TYR A 134 -19.66 -0.11 -7.58
C TYR A 134 -18.19 0.12 -7.27
N SER A 135 -17.67 1.29 -7.64
CA SER A 135 -16.25 1.55 -7.36
C SER A 135 -15.98 1.66 -5.86
N ASN A 136 -14.94 0.96 -5.40
CA ASN A 136 -14.42 1.02 -4.04
C ASN A 136 -13.24 2.02 -3.90
N TYR A 137 -12.79 2.61 -5.00
CA TYR A 137 -11.64 3.52 -4.98
C TYR A 137 -12.07 4.92 -4.54
N PRO A 138 -11.31 5.61 -3.68
CA PRO A 138 -11.70 6.94 -3.24
C PRO A 138 -11.45 8.02 -4.33
N PRO A 139 -12.03 9.22 -4.17
CA PRO A 139 -12.12 10.21 -5.25
C PRO A 139 -10.81 10.65 -5.91
N VAL A 140 -9.69 10.76 -5.19
CA VAL A 140 -8.43 11.17 -5.84
C VAL A 140 -7.84 10.05 -6.69
N ASN A 141 -8.03 8.78 -6.32
CA ASN A 141 -7.68 7.67 -7.21
C ASN A 141 -8.49 7.73 -8.50
N GLN A 142 -9.78 8.04 -8.40
CA GLN A 142 -10.64 8.23 -9.57
C GLN A 142 -10.13 9.32 -10.52
N LEU A 143 -9.62 10.43 -9.97
CA LEU A 143 -8.99 11.47 -10.78
C LEU A 143 -7.71 11.00 -11.48
N PHE A 144 -6.90 10.17 -10.82
CA PHE A 144 -5.72 9.57 -11.46
C PHE A 144 -6.09 8.58 -12.56
N PHE A 145 -7.17 7.81 -12.37
CA PHE A 145 -7.70 6.92 -13.39
C PHE A 145 -8.20 7.70 -14.61
N ALA A 146 -8.99 8.75 -14.39
CA ALA A 146 -9.47 9.62 -15.45
C ALA A 146 -8.31 10.29 -16.20
N LEU A 147 -7.31 10.80 -15.48
CA LEU A 147 -6.11 11.37 -16.08
C LEU A 147 -5.37 10.33 -16.94
N ALA A 148 -5.26 9.09 -16.47
CA ALA A 148 -4.62 8.03 -17.23
C ALA A 148 -5.39 7.68 -18.51
N SER A 149 -6.72 7.58 -18.44
CA SER A 149 -7.58 7.33 -19.61
C SER A 149 -7.55 8.47 -20.64
N ILE A 150 -7.42 9.72 -20.19
CA ILE A 150 -7.23 10.89 -21.06
C ILE A 150 -5.86 10.82 -21.75
N LEU A 151 -4.78 10.64 -20.98
CA LEU A 151 -3.42 10.58 -21.51
C LEU A 151 -3.18 9.33 -22.38
N GLY A 152 -3.86 8.24 -22.08
CA GLY A 152 -3.78 6.98 -22.83
C GLY A 152 -4.47 7.03 -24.19
N GLY A 153 -5.25 8.07 -24.47
CA GLY A 153 -5.90 8.26 -25.77
C GLY A 153 -6.89 7.15 -26.14
N GLY A 154 -7.44 6.44 -25.14
CA GLY A 154 -8.30 5.27 -25.36
C GLY A 154 -7.55 3.97 -25.66
N SER A 155 -6.21 3.94 -25.60
CA SER A 155 -5.44 2.70 -25.70
C SER A 155 -5.17 2.08 -24.32
N MET A 156 -5.27 0.76 -24.22
CA MET A 156 -4.99 0.02 -22.99
C MET A 156 -3.54 0.25 -22.51
N LEU A 157 -2.58 0.07 -23.42
CA LEU A 157 -1.15 0.32 -23.15
C LEU A 157 -0.88 1.78 -22.75
N GLY A 158 -1.51 2.75 -23.41
CA GLY A 158 -1.35 4.17 -23.06
C GLY A 158 -1.82 4.49 -21.65
N SER A 159 -2.99 3.96 -21.26
CA SER A 159 -3.52 4.12 -19.89
C SER A 159 -2.63 3.44 -18.85
N ILE A 160 -2.12 2.24 -19.16
CA ILE A 160 -1.13 1.53 -18.32
C ILE A 160 0.14 2.40 -18.13
N ILE A 161 0.69 2.96 -19.20
CA ILE A 161 1.88 3.84 -19.14
C ILE A 161 1.58 5.08 -18.29
N ALA A 162 0.42 5.70 -18.46
CA ALA A 162 0.04 6.89 -17.70
C ALA A 162 -0.12 6.60 -16.20
N LEU A 163 -0.82 5.52 -15.83
CA LEU A 163 -0.91 5.06 -14.43
C LEU A 163 0.49 4.78 -13.85
N ARG A 164 1.35 4.14 -14.64
CA ARG A 164 2.72 3.83 -14.23
C ARG A 164 3.55 5.07 -13.97
N LEU A 165 3.45 6.09 -14.81
CA LEU A 165 4.10 7.39 -14.59
C LEU A 165 3.63 8.04 -13.30
N ILE A 166 2.33 8.01 -12.99
CA ILE A 166 1.78 8.51 -11.73
C ILE A 166 2.39 7.75 -10.54
N SER A 167 2.41 6.41 -10.59
CA SER A 167 3.01 5.58 -9.52
C SER A 167 4.51 5.85 -9.33
N ILE A 168 5.28 6.00 -10.41
CA ILE A 168 6.72 6.31 -10.35
C ILE A 168 6.94 7.71 -9.73
N LEU A 169 6.14 8.71 -10.10
CA LEU A 169 6.21 10.05 -9.50
C LEU A 169 5.86 10.03 -8.01
N GLY A 170 4.85 9.24 -7.62
CA GLY A 170 4.52 8.97 -6.23
C GLY A 170 5.73 8.40 -5.47
N ASP A 171 6.37 7.37 -6.00
CA ASP A 171 7.56 6.75 -5.39
C ASP A 171 8.76 7.70 -5.26
N LEU A 172 9.02 8.53 -6.27
CA LEU A 172 10.07 9.55 -6.21
C LEU A 172 9.74 10.61 -5.15
N GLY A 173 8.48 11.01 -5.04
CA GLY A 173 8.00 11.88 -3.99
C GLY A 173 8.15 11.27 -2.59
N ALA A 174 7.80 9.99 -2.43
CA ALA A 174 7.97 9.24 -1.19
C ALA A 174 9.44 9.13 -0.79
N LEU A 175 10.35 8.84 -1.73
CA LEU A 175 11.80 8.86 -1.51
C LEU A 175 12.27 10.25 -1.04
N TYR A 176 11.82 11.31 -1.72
CA TYR A 176 12.21 12.69 -1.41
C TYR A 176 11.78 13.11 0.01
N PHE A 177 10.49 13.00 0.33
CA PHE A 177 9.98 13.41 1.64
C PHE A 177 10.37 12.44 2.76
N GLY A 178 10.48 11.14 2.46
CA GLY A 178 11.03 10.15 3.39
C GLY A 178 12.47 10.50 3.79
N ARG A 179 13.31 10.89 2.83
CA ARG A 179 14.69 11.31 3.13
C ARG A 179 14.76 12.62 3.92
N LYS A 180 13.88 13.59 3.63
CA LYS A 180 13.77 14.81 4.44
C LYS A 180 13.32 14.53 5.88
N LEU A 181 12.39 13.60 6.08
CA LEU A 181 11.98 13.15 7.41
C LEU A 181 13.12 12.44 8.14
N LEU A 182 13.89 11.59 7.46
CA LEU A 182 15.10 10.98 8.04
C LEU A 182 16.07 12.04 8.55
N GLN A 183 16.30 13.12 7.78
CA GLN A 183 17.14 14.24 8.23
C GLN A 183 16.57 14.93 9.48
N LYS A 184 15.25 15.17 9.52
CA LYS A 184 14.55 15.74 10.69
C LYS A 184 14.63 14.86 11.93
N LEU A 185 14.71 13.55 11.74
CA LEU A 185 14.85 12.54 12.79
C LEU A 185 16.32 12.24 13.14
N ASN A 186 17.29 12.93 12.52
CA ASN A 186 18.72 12.64 12.63
C ASN A 186 19.08 11.17 12.34
N ARG A 187 18.42 10.58 11.33
CA ARG A 187 18.63 9.21 10.86
C ARG A 187 19.39 9.20 9.51
N PRO A 188 20.16 8.15 9.21
CA PRO A 188 20.89 8.07 7.96
C PRO A 188 19.95 8.13 6.74
N GLY A 189 20.21 9.07 5.82
CA GLY A 189 19.36 9.29 4.65
C GLY A 189 19.27 8.09 3.69
N HIS A 190 20.25 7.18 3.74
CA HIS A 190 20.24 5.96 2.92
C HIS A 190 19.12 4.99 3.30
N MET A 191 18.53 5.15 4.49
CA MET A 191 17.42 4.31 4.94
C MET A 191 16.21 4.38 3.99
N ALA A 192 16.01 5.50 3.28
CA ALA A 192 14.93 5.62 2.31
C ALA A 192 15.09 4.69 1.09
N PHE A 193 16.31 4.22 0.81
CA PHE A 193 16.54 3.27 -0.29
C PHE A 193 16.11 1.83 0.05
N TRP A 194 15.94 1.49 1.33
CA TRP A 194 15.29 0.23 1.73
C TRP A 194 13.79 0.21 1.40
N TYR A 195 13.18 1.36 1.12
CA TYR A 195 11.87 1.46 0.48
C TYR A 195 12.03 1.52 -1.05
N PHE A 196 12.81 2.48 -1.56
CA PHE A 196 12.84 2.79 -2.99
C PHE A 196 13.38 1.65 -3.88
N LEU A 197 14.31 0.84 -3.37
CA LEU A 197 14.86 -0.33 -4.05
C LEU A 197 14.21 -1.65 -3.62
N ASN A 198 13.22 -1.62 -2.74
CA ASN A 198 12.58 -2.84 -2.26
C ASN A 198 11.87 -3.55 -3.42
N PRO A 199 12.12 -4.86 -3.64
CA PRO A 199 11.47 -5.58 -4.73
C PRO A 199 9.94 -5.57 -4.66
N LEU A 200 9.35 -5.68 -3.47
CA LEU A 200 7.90 -5.59 -3.30
C LEU A 200 7.37 -4.23 -3.78
N VAL A 201 8.03 -3.13 -3.41
CA VAL A 201 7.64 -1.77 -3.81
C VAL A 201 7.68 -1.61 -5.32
N ILE A 202 8.75 -2.07 -5.97
CA ILE A 202 8.89 -1.95 -7.43
C ILE A 202 7.84 -2.82 -8.15
N ILE A 203 7.70 -4.08 -7.73
CA ILE A 203 6.80 -5.05 -8.37
C ILE A 203 5.35 -4.61 -8.20
N GLU A 204 4.91 -4.31 -6.98
CA GLU A 204 3.51 -4.03 -6.71
C GLU A 204 3.07 -2.66 -7.20
N LEU A 205 3.90 -1.63 -7.04
CA LEU A 205 3.50 -0.27 -7.42
C LEU A 205 3.73 0.02 -8.89
N THR A 206 4.93 -0.32 -9.41
CA THR A 206 5.30 0.00 -10.80
C THR A 206 4.92 -1.13 -11.74
N GLY A 207 5.14 -2.38 -11.35
CA GLY A 207 4.70 -3.54 -12.13
C GLY A 207 3.18 -3.67 -12.18
N ASN A 208 2.52 -3.67 -11.02
CA ASN A 208 1.09 -3.96 -10.89
C ASN A 208 0.19 -2.73 -10.65
N LEU A 209 0.74 -1.52 -10.74
CA LEU A 209 -0.01 -0.24 -10.72
C LEU A 209 -0.78 0.03 -9.42
N HIS A 210 -0.39 -0.56 -8.30
CA HIS A 210 -0.99 -0.26 -7.01
C HIS A 210 -0.60 1.14 -6.50
N PHE A 211 -1.54 1.81 -5.80
CA PHE A 211 -1.45 3.25 -5.46
C PHE A 211 -0.91 3.54 -4.05
N GLU A 212 -0.37 2.54 -3.35
CA GLU A 212 0.15 2.69 -1.99
C GLU A 212 1.34 3.63 -1.91
N GLY A 213 2.21 3.65 -2.93
CA GLY A 213 3.30 4.61 -3.01
C GLY A 213 2.82 6.06 -3.17
N THR A 214 1.78 6.28 -3.97
CA THR A 214 1.15 7.60 -4.14
C THR A 214 0.47 8.05 -2.85
N MET A 215 -0.25 7.17 -2.17
CA MET A 215 -0.82 7.45 -0.84
C MET A 215 0.29 7.81 0.16
N LEU A 216 1.34 6.98 0.22
CA LEU A 216 2.49 7.16 1.10
C LEU A 216 3.20 8.49 0.83
N PHE A 217 3.36 8.89 -0.43
CA PHE A 217 3.96 10.17 -0.81
C PHE A 217 3.26 11.35 -0.14
N PHE A 218 1.94 11.47 -0.34
CA PHE A 218 1.16 12.56 0.27
C PHE A 218 1.18 12.48 1.80
N PHE A 219 1.16 11.27 2.36
CA PHE A 219 1.26 11.06 3.80
C PHE A 219 2.61 11.53 4.37
N LEU A 220 3.73 11.13 3.75
CA LEU A 220 5.08 11.53 4.14
C LEU A 220 5.29 13.04 3.96
N TRP A 221 4.70 13.64 2.93
CA TRP A 221 4.73 15.08 2.75
C TRP A 221 3.99 15.80 3.89
N ALA A 222 2.79 15.34 4.26
CA ALA A 222 2.06 15.86 5.41
C ALA A 222 2.87 15.73 6.72
N LEU A 223 3.48 14.57 6.98
CA LEU A 223 4.37 14.36 8.12
C LEU A 223 5.59 15.29 8.10
N TYR A 224 6.17 15.53 6.94
CA TYR A 224 7.29 16.47 6.79
C TYR A 224 6.85 17.90 7.14
N LEU A 225 5.65 18.33 6.73
CA LEU A 225 5.14 19.65 7.08
C LEU A 225 4.84 19.78 8.58
N PHE A 226 4.34 18.72 9.22
CA PHE A 226 4.24 18.66 10.68
C PHE A 226 5.60 18.87 11.34
N SER A 227 6.65 18.18 10.87
CA SER A 227 8.02 18.35 11.38
C SER A 227 8.59 19.77 11.18
N CYS A 228 7.98 20.55 10.28
CA CYS A 228 8.32 21.94 9.99
C CYS A 228 7.39 22.95 10.67
N ASN A 229 6.49 22.52 11.57
CA ASN A 229 5.43 23.33 12.18
C ASN A 229 4.42 23.96 11.19
N LYS A 230 4.36 23.46 9.95
CA LYS A 230 3.44 23.94 8.88
C LYS A 230 2.17 23.08 8.79
N TRP A 231 1.52 22.87 9.93
CA TRP A 231 0.38 21.94 10.05
C TRP A 231 -0.85 22.31 9.20
N TRP A 232 -1.08 23.60 8.94
CA TRP A 232 -2.15 24.06 8.04
C TRP A 232 -1.99 23.49 6.62
N TRP A 233 -0.78 23.57 6.07
CA TRP A 233 -0.45 23.04 4.74
C TRP A 233 -0.42 21.50 4.71
N ALA A 234 -0.28 20.86 5.87
CA ALA A 234 -0.36 19.39 5.96
C ALA A 234 -1.80 18.88 5.76
N ALA A 235 -2.83 19.68 6.09
CA ALA A 235 -4.22 19.25 6.03
C ALA A 235 -4.69 18.87 4.62
N PRO A 236 -4.51 19.69 3.56
CA PRO A 236 -4.90 19.28 2.21
C PRO A 236 -4.13 18.05 1.71
N LEU A 237 -2.84 17.93 2.03
CA LEU A 237 -2.04 16.75 1.64
C LEU A 237 -2.49 15.48 2.37
N TYR A 238 -2.88 15.61 3.64
CA TYR A 238 -3.43 14.49 4.41
C TYR A 238 -4.81 14.07 3.85
N ALA A 239 -5.67 15.03 3.51
CA ALA A 239 -6.95 14.76 2.85
C ALA A 239 -6.74 14.06 1.50
N ILE A 240 -5.80 14.52 0.67
CA ILE A 240 -5.41 13.85 -0.58
C ILE A 240 -4.96 12.41 -0.29
N SER A 241 -4.10 12.19 0.71
CA SER A 241 -3.65 10.84 1.07
C SER A 241 -4.82 9.92 1.43
N ILE A 242 -5.80 10.38 2.24
CA ILE A 242 -7.02 9.61 2.56
C ILE A 242 -7.85 9.35 1.29
N MET A 243 -7.95 10.32 0.39
CA MET A 243 -8.73 10.21 -0.85
C MET A 243 -7.99 9.46 -1.97
N VAL A 244 -6.72 9.09 -1.78
CA VAL A 244 -6.02 8.08 -2.59
C VAL A 244 -6.35 6.69 -2.05
N LYS A 245 -6.16 6.47 -0.74
CA LYS A 245 -6.64 5.27 -0.04
C LYS A 245 -7.00 5.61 1.40
N LEU A 246 -8.05 4.98 1.94
CA LEU A 246 -8.67 5.40 3.21
C LEU A 246 -7.80 5.17 4.45
N VAL A 247 -6.80 4.27 4.40
CA VAL A 247 -6.00 3.83 5.56
C VAL A 247 -5.43 4.98 6.44
N PRO A 248 -4.94 6.11 5.91
CA PRO A 248 -4.42 7.22 6.71
C PRO A 248 -5.46 7.83 7.67
N ILE A 249 -6.76 7.62 7.47
CA ILE A 249 -7.80 8.08 8.40
C ILE A 249 -7.59 7.52 9.82
N LEU A 250 -7.05 6.30 9.91
CA LEU A 250 -6.79 5.56 11.14
C LEU A 250 -5.90 6.34 12.12
N PHE A 251 -5.01 7.20 11.60
CA PHE A 251 -4.01 7.88 12.41
C PHE A 251 -4.41 9.29 12.85
N LEU A 252 -5.55 9.81 12.38
CA LEU A 252 -6.01 11.14 12.80
C LEU A 252 -6.05 11.29 14.32
N PRO A 253 -6.63 10.36 15.11
CA PRO A 253 -6.65 10.49 16.57
C PRO A 253 -5.24 10.57 17.19
N ILE A 254 -4.27 9.85 16.62
CA ILE A 254 -2.89 9.79 17.14
C ILE A 254 -2.20 11.16 17.06
N LEU A 255 -2.59 12.00 16.10
CA LEU A 255 -2.07 13.36 15.92
C LEU A 255 -2.51 14.33 17.03
N LEU A 256 -3.54 13.98 17.82
CA LEU A 256 -4.13 14.84 18.84
C LEU A 256 -3.10 15.43 19.80
N LYS A 257 -2.22 14.57 20.32
CA LYS A 257 -1.17 15.01 21.26
C LYS A 257 -0.03 15.77 20.57
N TYR A 258 0.26 15.46 19.31
CA TYR A 258 1.33 16.12 18.57
C TYR A 258 0.99 17.58 18.27
N LEU A 259 -0.25 17.84 17.82
CA LEU A 259 -0.72 19.19 17.49
C LEU A 259 -1.27 19.94 18.72
N GLY A 260 -1.73 19.20 19.73
CA GLY A 260 -2.50 19.74 20.86
C GLY A 260 -3.98 19.95 20.49
N LEU A 261 -4.86 20.03 21.49
CA LEU A 261 -6.32 19.97 21.29
C LEU A 261 -6.86 21.01 20.29
N LYS A 262 -6.49 22.30 20.47
CA LYS A 262 -6.96 23.41 19.62
C LYS A 262 -6.56 23.22 18.15
N LYS A 263 -5.27 23.00 17.88
CA LYS A 263 -4.76 22.82 16.50
C LYS A 263 -5.30 21.53 15.88
N SER A 264 -5.48 20.47 16.67
CA SER A 264 -6.05 19.20 16.20
C SER A 264 -7.48 19.38 15.73
N ALA A 265 -8.31 20.09 16.50
CA ALA A 265 -9.69 20.37 16.10
C ALA A 265 -9.74 21.12 14.75
N THR A 266 -8.96 22.19 14.59
CA THR A 266 -8.87 22.91 13.31
C THR A 266 -8.32 22.02 12.19
N PHE A 267 -7.28 21.24 12.47
CA PHE A 267 -6.68 20.33 11.50
C PHE A 267 -7.69 19.28 11.02
N TYR A 268 -8.47 18.67 11.91
CA TYR A 268 -9.49 17.68 11.56
C TYR A 268 -10.62 18.29 10.73
N VAL A 269 -11.05 19.52 11.06
CA VAL A 269 -12.02 20.25 10.24
C VAL A 269 -11.46 20.51 8.84
N LEU A 270 -10.21 20.98 8.72
CA LEU A 270 -9.58 21.22 7.42
C LEU A 270 -9.40 19.94 6.60
N VAL A 271 -9.02 18.83 7.23
CA VAL A 271 -8.95 17.52 6.56
C VAL A 271 -10.33 17.08 6.10
N GLY A 272 -11.36 17.19 6.97
CA GLY A 272 -12.74 16.85 6.64
C GLY A 272 -13.29 17.67 5.47
N LEU A 273 -13.09 18.99 5.50
CA LEU A 273 -13.45 19.89 4.39
C LEU A 273 -12.68 19.54 3.12
N GLY A 274 -11.38 19.23 3.22
CA GLY A 274 -10.58 18.79 2.09
C GLY A 274 -11.13 17.50 1.46
N CYS A 275 -11.48 16.50 2.26
CA CYS A 275 -12.11 15.27 1.79
C CYS A 275 -13.47 15.55 1.12
N ILE A 276 -14.31 16.41 1.71
CA ILE A 276 -15.60 16.80 1.12
C ILE A 276 -15.37 17.46 -0.23
N VAL A 277 -14.48 18.44 -0.34
CA VAL A 277 -14.17 19.14 -1.59
C VAL A 277 -13.69 18.18 -2.67
N LEU A 278 -12.83 17.22 -2.33
CA LEU A 278 -12.34 16.20 -3.27
C LEU A 278 -13.43 15.20 -3.70
N LEU A 279 -14.46 15.02 -2.87
CA LEU A 279 -15.60 14.15 -3.14
C LEU A 279 -16.71 14.84 -3.93
N LEU A 280 -16.84 16.17 -3.83
CA LEU A 280 -17.89 16.96 -4.49
C LEU A 280 -18.09 16.64 -5.98
N PRO A 281 -17.04 16.45 -6.82
CA PRO A 281 -17.24 16.11 -8.24
C PRO A 281 -18.00 14.81 -8.48
N PHE A 282 -18.07 13.92 -7.48
CA PHE A 282 -18.70 12.60 -7.55
C PHE A 282 -19.99 12.52 -6.74
N TYR A 283 -20.41 13.61 -6.09
CA TYR A 283 -21.57 13.59 -5.21
C TYR A 283 -22.86 13.31 -5.99
N SER A 284 -23.67 12.42 -5.41
CA SER A 284 -25.01 12.06 -5.88
C SER A 284 -25.80 11.55 -4.68
N PRO A 285 -27.14 11.68 -4.64
CA PRO A 285 -27.95 11.14 -3.56
C PRO A 285 -27.67 9.65 -3.27
N SER A 286 -27.45 8.85 -4.32
CA SER A 286 -27.16 7.40 -4.22
C SER A 286 -25.70 7.08 -3.92
N PHE A 287 -24.79 8.06 -3.97
CA PHE A 287 -23.35 7.84 -3.77
C PHE A 287 -23.06 7.24 -2.39
N LEU A 288 -23.64 7.81 -1.32
CA LEU A 288 -23.30 7.40 0.05
C LEU A 288 -23.70 5.95 0.32
N GLU A 289 -24.87 5.53 -0.15
CA GLU A 289 -25.35 4.15 -0.03
C GLU A 289 -24.44 3.19 -0.81
N ASN A 290 -24.29 3.42 -2.12
CA ASN A 290 -23.49 2.56 -3.01
C ASN A 290 -22.02 2.42 -2.56
N TYR A 291 -21.41 3.55 -2.17
CA TYR A 291 -20.02 3.57 -1.72
C TYR A 291 -19.86 2.90 -0.36
N SER A 292 -20.78 3.12 0.59
CA SER A 292 -20.72 2.48 1.91
C SER A 292 -20.92 0.96 1.80
N ASP A 293 -21.83 0.51 0.95
CA ASP A 293 -22.09 -0.92 0.71
C ASP A 293 -20.84 -1.61 0.15
N THR A 294 -20.24 -1.00 -0.88
CA THR A 294 -19.04 -1.54 -1.52
C THR A 294 -17.85 -1.52 -0.56
N VAL A 295 -17.56 -0.37 0.05
CA VAL A 295 -16.45 -0.24 1.00
C VAL A 295 -16.62 -1.20 2.18
N GLY A 296 -17.83 -1.30 2.74
CA GLY A 296 -18.15 -2.26 3.79
C GLY A 296 -17.83 -3.70 3.39
N LEU A 297 -18.27 -4.12 2.20
CA LEU A 297 -17.96 -5.44 1.64
C LEU A 297 -16.46 -5.71 1.58
N TRP A 298 -15.68 -4.77 1.05
CA TRP A 298 -14.22 -4.91 0.90
C TRP A 298 -13.47 -4.98 2.24
N PHE A 299 -14.03 -4.44 3.32
CA PHE A 299 -13.43 -4.49 4.66
C PHE A 299 -13.91 -5.65 5.54
N SER A 300 -15.04 -6.31 5.24
CA SER A 300 -15.61 -7.33 6.12
C SER A 300 -15.80 -8.71 5.52
N ASN A 301 -15.71 -8.89 4.20
CA ASN A 301 -16.13 -10.13 3.53
C ASN A 301 -15.02 -10.83 2.74
N PHE A 302 -13.83 -10.26 2.65
CA PHE A 302 -12.69 -10.86 1.96
C PHE A 302 -11.69 -11.51 2.91
N GLU A 303 -11.08 -12.56 2.39
CA GLU A 303 -10.00 -13.31 3.03
C GLU A 303 -8.84 -13.43 2.05
N PHE A 304 -7.67 -12.91 2.43
CA PHE A 304 -6.42 -13.15 1.70
C PHE A 304 -5.24 -12.85 2.60
N ASN A 305 -4.26 -13.74 2.62
CA ASN A 305 -3.17 -13.78 3.58
C ASN A 305 -3.66 -13.51 5.01
N ALA A 306 -4.70 -14.23 5.43
CA ALA A 306 -5.30 -14.01 6.75
C ALA A 306 -4.39 -14.58 7.84
N GLY A 307 -3.84 -13.71 8.70
CA GLY A 307 -2.98 -14.12 9.82
C GLY A 307 -3.76 -14.75 10.97
N ILE A 308 -4.01 -13.95 12.01
CA ILE A 308 -4.72 -14.40 13.23
C ILE A 308 -6.11 -14.95 12.90
N TYR A 309 -6.78 -14.37 11.90
CA TYR A 309 -8.12 -14.79 11.47
C TYR A 309 -8.15 -16.25 11.02
N ASN A 310 -7.15 -16.76 10.28
CA ASN A 310 -7.14 -18.15 9.85
C ASN A 310 -7.08 -19.14 11.03
N GLY A 311 -6.34 -18.80 12.09
CA GLY A 311 -6.31 -19.58 13.33
C GLY A 311 -7.68 -19.60 14.03
N ILE A 312 -8.30 -18.43 14.16
CA ILE A 312 -9.65 -18.29 14.75
C ILE A 312 -10.68 -19.04 13.92
N LYS A 313 -10.67 -18.89 12.60
CA LYS A 313 -11.56 -19.58 11.67
C LYS A 313 -11.41 -21.10 11.80
N LYS A 314 -10.17 -21.61 11.83
CA LYS A 314 -9.93 -23.05 12.01
C LYS A 314 -10.53 -23.54 13.31
N ILE A 315 -10.32 -22.82 14.42
CA ILE A 315 -10.85 -23.21 15.73
C ILE A 315 -12.38 -23.15 15.75
N ALA A 316 -12.95 -22.00 15.37
CA ALA A 316 -14.39 -21.76 15.43
C ALA A 316 -15.19 -22.69 14.51
N VAL A 317 -14.71 -22.92 13.29
CA VAL A 317 -15.41 -23.78 12.32
C VAL A 317 -15.31 -25.25 12.70
N HIS A 318 -14.13 -25.74 13.13
CA HIS A 318 -13.91 -27.17 13.37
C HIS A 318 -14.35 -27.63 14.76
N PHE A 319 -14.25 -26.78 15.79
CA PHE A 319 -14.57 -27.18 17.17
C PHE A 319 -15.89 -26.60 17.69
N TYR A 320 -16.42 -25.55 17.05
CA TYR A 320 -17.65 -24.87 17.48
C TYR A 320 -18.71 -24.76 16.37
N GLU A 321 -18.52 -25.48 15.26
CA GLU A 321 -19.47 -25.52 14.12
C GLU A 321 -19.88 -24.14 13.59
N ALA A 322 -19.01 -23.14 13.76
CA ALA A 322 -19.29 -21.78 13.31
C ALA A 322 -19.39 -21.71 11.78
N LYS A 323 -20.37 -20.98 11.28
CA LYS A 323 -20.52 -20.70 9.84
C LYS A 323 -19.49 -19.66 9.39
N PRO A 324 -18.61 -19.96 8.41
CA PRO A 324 -17.54 -19.04 8.00
C PRO A 324 -18.01 -17.64 7.59
N TRP A 325 -19.14 -17.53 6.88
CA TRP A 325 -19.68 -16.26 6.38
C TRP A 325 -20.27 -15.36 7.48
N GLU A 326 -20.76 -15.94 8.58
CA GLU A 326 -21.21 -15.20 9.76
C GLU A 326 -20.00 -14.82 10.64
N LEU A 327 -19.03 -15.71 10.73
CA LEU A 327 -17.81 -15.51 11.50
C LEU A 327 -16.99 -14.33 10.98
N ILE A 328 -16.78 -14.22 9.67
CA ILE A 328 -15.96 -13.14 9.10
C ILE A 328 -16.55 -11.74 9.38
N LYS A 329 -17.87 -11.59 9.25
CA LYS A 329 -18.59 -10.33 9.54
C LYS A 329 -18.47 -9.94 11.02
N SER A 330 -18.66 -10.93 11.89
CA SER A 330 -18.55 -10.76 13.34
C SER A 330 -17.11 -10.41 13.74
N TYR A 331 -16.13 -11.08 13.13
CA TYR A 331 -14.71 -10.82 13.33
C TYR A 331 -14.33 -9.39 12.91
N GLY A 332 -14.72 -8.95 11.71
CA GLY A 332 -14.46 -7.58 11.24
C GLY A 332 -15.01 -6.52 12.21
N THR A 333 -16.22 -6.73 12.73
CA THR A 333 -16.82 -5.84 13.74
C THR A 333 -16.00 -5.80 15.04
N VAL A 334 -15.48 -6.94 15.49
CA VAL A 334 -14.62 -7.03 16.68
C VAL A 334 -13.29 -6.34 16.42
N VAL A 335 -12.66 -6.56 15.27
CA VAL A 335 -11.39 -5.93 14.89
C VAL A 335 -11.52 -4.41 14.88
N ILE A 336 -12.60 -3.85 14.34
CA ILE A 336 -12.86 -2.39 14.38
C ILE A 336 -12.88 -1.87 15.82
N LYS A 337 -13.59 -2.55 16.73
CA LYS A 337 -13.67 -2.16 18.15
C LYS A 337 -12.32 -2.26 18.84
N ILE A 338 -11.58 -3.35 18.63
CA ILE A 338 -10.23 -3.52 19.19
C ILE A 338 -9.30 -2.44 18.66
N MET A 339 -9.33 -2.16 17.36
CA MET A 339 -8.50 -1.12 16.75
C MET A 339 -8.83 0.27 17.27
N ALA A 340 -10.12 0.59 17.48
CA ALA A 340 -10.51 1.85 18.11
C ALA A 340 -9.87 1.98 19.51
N ILE A 341 -9.93 0.92 20.33
CA ILE A 341 -9.28 0.89 21.66
C ILE A 341 -7.77 1.06 21.52
N VAL A 342 -7.11 0.29 20.65
CA VAL A 342 -5.66 0.37 20.39
C VAL A 342 -5.26 1.80 20.00
N ILE A 343 -5.99 2.45 19.10
CA ILE A 343 -5.70 3.82 18.65
C ILE A 343 -5.87 4.82 19.80
N LEU A 344 -6.93 4.69 20.60
CA LEU A 344 -7.13 5.53 21.78
C LEU A 344 -6.00 5.34 22.80
N LEU A 345 -5.58 4.10 23.07
CA LEU A 345 -4.45 3.80 23.95
C LEU A 345 -3.15 4.40 23.40
N LEU A 346 -2.86 4.22 22.11
CA LEU A 346 -1.68 4.82 21.45
C LEU A 346 -1.73 6.34 21.47
N THR A 347 -2.92 6.95 21.36
CA THR A 347 -3.13 8.40 21.42
C THR A 347 -2.90 8.95 22.81
N PHE A 348 -3.50 8.33 23.84
CA PHE A 348 -3.55 8.89 25.20
C PHE A 348 -2.46 8.37 26.14
N LEU A 349 -1.84 7.22 25.89
CA LEU A 349 -0.80 6.67 26.77
C LEU A 349 0.61 6.97 26.27
N ARG A 350 0.82 7.10 24.96
CA ARG A 350 2.16 7.41 24.41
C ARG A 350 2.45 8.92 24.41
N LYS A 351 3.74 9.25 24.43
CA LYS A 351 4.27 10.63 24.39
C LYS A 351 4.39 11.14 22.94
N ASN A 352 3.26 11.17 22.24
CA ASN A 352 3.19 11.54 20.80
C ASN A 352 3.47 13.02 20.53
N GLN A 353 3.83 13.84 21.52
CA GLN A 353 4.37 15.19 21.32
C GLN A 353 5.71 15.17 20.56
N ASN A 354 6.46 14.07 20.66
CA ASN A 354 7.69 13.88 19.91
C ASN A 354 7.43 13.18 18.57
N LEU A 355 8.04 13.67 17.48
CA LEU A 355 7.85 13.15 16.12
C LEU A 355 8.25 11.66 15.99
N GLN A 356 9.36 11.23 16.60
CA GLN A 356 9.80 9.83 16.55
C GLN A 356 8.77 8.92 17.22
N THR A 357 8.21 9.35 18.37
CA THR A 357 7.17 8.61 19.09
C THR A 357 5.89 8.55 18.27
N LEU A 358 5.47 9.68 17.66
CA LEU A 358 4.30 9.73 16.79
C LEU A 358 4.41 8.74 15.63
N ILE A 359 5.51 8.77 14.89
CA ILE A 359 5.76 7.86 13.75
C ILE A 359 5.77 6.40 14.22
N THR A 360 6.36 6.13 15.40
CA THR A 360 6.32 4.79 15.99
C THR A 360 4.89 4.37 16.35
N SER A 361 4.07 5.26 16.89
CA SER A 361 2.67 4.97 17.20
C SER A 361 1.85 4.69 15.94
N ILE A 362 2.10 5.42 14.85
CA ILE A 362 1.52 5.15 13.52
C ILE A 362 1.93 3.76 13.02
N LEU A 363 3.22 3.43 13.10
CA LEU A 363 3.74 2.12 12.72
C LEU A 363 3.04 1.00 13.51
N LEU A 364 2.94 1.15 14.83
CA LEU A 364 2.29 0.15 15.69
C LEU A 364 0.80 0.00 15.38
N ALA A 365 0.07 1.10 15.20
CA ALA A 365 -1.34 1.05 14.83
C ALA A 365 -1.54 0.29 13.52
N LEU A 366 -0.73 0.59 12.49
CA LEU A 366 -0.82 -0.07 11.20
C LEU A 366 -0.44 -1.56 11.26
N SER A 367 0.59 -1.90 12.06
CA SER A 367 1.04 -3.29 12.22
C SER A 367 -0.02 -4.14 12.92
N LEU A 368 -0.59 -3.63 14.01
CA LEU A 368 -1.64 -4.31 14.75
C LEU A 368 -2.90 -4.48 13.90
N TYR A 369 -3.25 -3.46 13.10
CA TYR A 369 -4.33 -3.57 12.13
C TYR A 369 -4.10 -4.71 11.14
N TYR A 370 -2.92 -4.79 10.52
CA TYR A 370 -2.63 -5.87 9.55
C TYR A 370 -2.48 -7.25 10.19
N PHE A 371 -1.97 -7.37 11.42
CA PHE A 371 -1.96 -8.67 12.11
C PHE A 371 -3.36 -9.21 12.41
N MET A 372 -4.33 -8.32 12.63
CA MET A 372 -5.72 -8.66 12.92
C MET A 372 -6.63 -8.60 11.68
N SER A 373 -6.13 -8.23 10.51
CA SER A 373 -6.95 -8.17 9.31
C SER A 373 -7.22 -9.58 8.79
N SER A 374 -8.42 -9.83 8.27
CA SER A 374 -8.71 -11.02 7.46
C SER A 374 -8.14 -10.91 6.04
N THR A 375 -7.72 -9.71 5.61
CA THR A 375 -7.16 -9.46 4.29
C THR A 375 -5.88 -8.62 4.39
N VAL A 376 -4.75 -9.18 3.98
CA VAL A 376 -3.44 -8.52 3.88
C VAL A 376 -2.83 -8.78 2.50
N HIS A 377 -3.23 -7.98 1.51
CA HIS A 377 -2.60 -8.06 0.19
C HIS A 377 -1.15 -7.55 0.22
N PRO A 378 -0.28 -8.06 -0.68
CA PRO A 378 1.15 -7.76 -0.62
C PRO A 378 1.48 -6.26 -0.69
N TRP A 379 0.76 -5.53 -1.54
CA TRP A 379 0.92 -4.09 -1.68
C TRP A 379 0.61 -3.32 -0.39
N TYR A 380 -0.21 -3.82 0.54
CA TYR A 380 -0.47 -3.14 1.83
C TYR A 380 0.80 -2.98 2.68
N ILE A 381 1.75 -3.92 2.57
CA ILE A 381 3.01 -3.88 3.32
C ILE A 381 3.92 -2.73 2.86
N VAL A 382 3.73 -2.20 1.64
CA VAL A 382 4.46 -1.03 1.12
C VAL A 382 4.28 0.18 2.05
N PHE A 383 3.05 0.45 2.47
CA PHE A 383 2.78 1.59 3.35
C PHE A 383 3.44 1.40 4.71
N LEU A 384 3.34 0.20 5.27
CA LEU A 384 3.99 -0.16 6.53
C LEU A 384 5.52 -0.02 6.44
N LEU A 385 6.13 -0.51 5.37
CA LEU A 385 7.56 -0.38 5.08
C LEU A 385 7.99 1.09 4.98
N GLY A 386 7.21 1.92 4.27
CA GLY A 386 7.44 3.35 4.11
C GLY A 386 7.46 4.13 5.43
N ILE A 387 6.65 3.72 6.41
CA ILE A 387 6.72 4.27 7.78
C ILE A 387 7.90 3.67 8.55
N ALA A 388 8.16 2.37 8.39
CA ALA A 388 9.19 1.65 9.13
C ALA A 388 10.61 2.19 8.91
N ILE A 389 10.92 2.65 7.69
CA ILE A 389 12.24 3.23 7.37
C ILE A 389 12.58 4.44 8.25
N LEU A 390 11.56 5.15 8.77
CA LEU A 390 11.69 6.29 9.68
C LEU A 390 11.88 5.87 11.16
N THR A 391 11.91 4.58 11.45
CA THR A 391 11.99 4.02 12.81
C THR A 391 13.19 3.08 12.97
N GLU A 392 13.33 2.51 14.17
CA GLU A 392 14.33 1.47 14.49
C GLU A 392 13.83 0.05 14.24
N TYR A 393 12.53 -0.08 13.99
CA TYR A 393 11.86 -1.36 13.76
C TYR A 393 12.06 -1.80 12.33
N ARG A 394 12.49 -3.05 12.15
CA ARG A 394 12.85 -3.67 10.88
C ARG A 394 11.97 -4.85 10.53
N PHE A 395 11.09 -5.31 11.41
CA PHE A 395 10.13 -6.37 11.07
C PHE A 395 9.32 -6.10 9.78
N PRO A 396 8.96 -4.86 9.38
CA PRO A 396 8.27 -4.63 8.11
C PRO A 396 9.15 -4.87 6.88
N LEU A 397 10.48 -4.73 7.01
CA LEU A 397 11.41 -5.11 5.95
C LEU A 397 11.40 -6.63 5.77
N VAL A 398 11.35 -7.38 6.88
CA VAL A 398 11.21 -8.84 6.82
C VAL A 398 9.86 -9.24 6.27
N TRP A 399 8.78 -8.56 6.66
CA TRP A 399 7.45 -8.81 6.11
C TRP A 399 7.41 -8.54 4.60
N SER A 400 8.06 -7.46 4.13
CA SER A 400 8.12 -7.18 2.69
C SER A 400 8.80 -8.28 1.86
N PHE A 401 9.66 -9.08 2.50
CA PHE A 401 10.25 -10.27 1.89
C PHE A 401 9.34 -11.50 2.06
N ALA A 402 8.87 -11.77 3.27
CA ALA A 402 8.12 -12.97 3.61
C ALA A 402 6.74 -13.03 2.94
N ILE A 403 6.14 -11.87 2.63
CA ILE A 403 4.83 -11.74 1.99
C ILE A 403 4.72 -12.46 0.64
N VAL A 404 5.85 -12.79 -0.01
CA VAL A 404 5.88 -13.59 -1.23
C VAL A 404 5.25 -14.97 -1.07
N LEU A 405 5.24 -15.50 0.16
CA LEU A 405 4.65 -16.80 0.47
C LEU A 405 3.14 -16.83 0.23
N SER A 406 2.45 -15.68 0.40
CA SER A 406 1.03 -15.54 0.12
C SER A 406 0.66 -15.78 -1.36
N TYR A 407 1.59 -15.56 -2.30
CA TYR A 407 1.32 -15.79 -3.74
C TYR A 407 1.12 -17.26 -4.10
N GLN A 408 1.46 -18.20 -3.21
CA GLN A 408 1.17 -19.61 -3.44
C GLN A 408 -0.32 -19.85 -3.63
N ALA A 409 -1.20 -19.04 -3.01
CA ALA A 409 -2.64 -19.12 -3.23
C ALA A 409 -3.01 -19.03 -4.72
N TYR A 410 -2.26 -18.25 -5.51
CA TYR A 410 -2.51 -18.08 -6.94
C TYR A 410 -2.00 -19.24 -7.82
N SER A 411 -1.32 -20.24 -7.25
CA SER A 411 -0.84 -21.41 -8.00
C SER A 411 -1.94 -22.44 -8.26
N ASN A 412 -3.16 -22.21 -7.76
CA ASN A 412 -4.31 -23.08 -7.96
C ASN A 412 -5.56 -22.28 -8.35
N PRO A 413 -6.51 -22.87 -9.12
CA PRO A 413 -7.68 -22.15 -9.62
C PRO A 413 -8.64 -21.63 -8.53
N ASP A 414 -8.66 -22.29 -7.37
CA ASP A 414 -9.57 -21.97 -6.26
C ASP A 414 -9.02 -20.87 -5.33
N TYR A 415 -7.83 -20.34 -5.62
CA TYR A 415 -7.14 -19.38 -4.77
C TYR A 415 -6.93 -19.86 -3.33
N LYS A 416 -6.81 -21.17 -3.14
CA LYS A 416 -6.72 -21.79 -1.82
C LYS A 416 -5.35 -21.55 -1.20
N GLU A 417 -5.35 -21.03 0.02
CA GLU A 417 -4.15 -20.73 0.78
C GLU A 417 -3.50 -21.98 1.41
N ASN A 418 -2.17 -22.04 1.41
CA ASN A 418 -1.43 -23.01 2.21
C ASN A 418 -1.15 -22.47 3.62
N LEU A 419 -1.98 -22.89 4.59
CA LEU A 419 -1.90 -22.44 5.98
C LEU A 419 -0.54 -22.66 6.65
N TRP A 420 0.28 -23.62 6.20
CA TRP A 420 1.62 -23.80 6.75
C TRP A 420 2.59 -22.72 6.29
N LEU A 421 2.50 -22.29 5.02
CA LEU A 421 3.31 -21.19 4.49
C LEU A 421 2.90 -19.87 5.16
N LEU A 422 1.60 -19.62 5.32
CA LEU A 422 1.11 -18.44 6.05
C LEU A 422 1.54 -18.49 7.52
N ALA A 423 1.43 -19.64 8.18
CA ALA A 423 1.88 -19.78 9.56
C ALA A 423 3.39 -19.46 9.69
N PHE A 424 4.21 -19.95 8.75
CA PHE A 424 5.64 -19.62 8.72
C PHE A 424 5.88 -18.11 8.50
N GLU A 425 5.19 -17.49 7.53
CA GLU A 425 5.25 -16.04 7.30
C GLU A 425 4.94 -15.26 8.58
N TYR A 426 3.79 -15.52 9.20
CA TYR A 426 3.33 -14.80 10.39
C TYR A 426 4.18 -15.09 11.63
N ILE A 427 4.60 -16.33 11.87
CA ILE A 427 5.49 -16.67 13.00
C ILE A 427 6.83 -15.92 12.85
N LEU A 428 7.40 -15.88 11.65
CA LEU A 428 8.64 -15.14 11.39
C LEU A 428 8.46 -13.64 11.65
N VAL A 429 7.43 -13.03 11.06
CA VAL A 429 7.21 -11.58 11.16
C VAL A 429 6.83 -11.18 12.60
N MET A 430 5.88 -11.88 13.23
CA MET A 430 5.46 -11.61 14.60
C MET A 430 6.57 -11.92 15.61
N GLY A 431 7.37 -12.96 15.39
CA GLY A 431 8.53 -13.28 16.21
C GLY A 431 9.56 -12.14 16.22
N ILE A 432 9.89 -11.60 15.05
CA ILE A 432 10.81 -10.45 14.94
C ILE A 432 10.17 -9.19 15.51
N PHE A 433 8.88 -8.95 15.28
CA PHE A 433 8.14 -7.86 15.90
C PHE A 433 8.25 -7.91 17.43
N ILE A 434 7.94 -9.06 18.05
CA ILE A 434 8.03 -9.26 19.51
C ILE A 434 9.47 -9.10 20.00
N TYR A 435 10.44 -9.67 19.28
CA TYR A 435 11.86 -9.51 19.60
C TYR A 435 12.26 -8.04 19.59
N GLU A 436 11.90 -7.26 18.57
CA GLU A 436 12.23 -5.85 18.51
C GLU A 436 11.50 -5.02 19.57
N MET A 437 10.23 -5.33 19.86
CA MET A 437 9.50 -4.66 20.94
C MET A 437 10.14 -4.90 22.31
N THR A 438 10.62 -6.10 22.58
CA THR A 438 11.25 -6.45 23.87
C THR A 438 12.69 -5.96 23.99
N THR A 439 13.49 -6.08 22.92
CA THR A 439 14.93 -5.74 22.96
C THR A 439 15.22 -4.28 22.65
N LYS A 440 14.57 -3.69 21.65
CA LYS A 440 14.75 -2.27 21.27
C LYS A 440 13.85 -1.35 22.09
N GLY A 441 12.72 -1.85 22.59
CA GLY A 441 11.84 -1.13 23.52
C GLY A 441 12.41 -0.96 24.93
N SER A 442 13.42 -1.76 25.31
CA SER A 442 14.02 -1.82 26.65
C SER A 442 15.02 -0.70 26.99
N LYS A 443 14.78 0.53 26.50
CA LYS A 443 15.27 1.70 27.25
C LYS A 443 14.20 2.65 27.73
N LYS A 444 12.98 2.74 27.15
CA LYS A 444 11.96 3.72 27.59
C LYS A 444 10.51 3.37 27.19
N LEU A 445 9.96 2.23 27.60
CA LEU A 445 8.49 2.14 27.80
C LEU A 445 8.15 2.74 29.17
N TYR A 446 8.40 4.05 29.33
CA TYR A 446 7.92 4.78 30.50
C TYR A 446 6.43 5.02 30.32
N PHE A 447 5.63 4.09 30.85
CA PHE A 447 4.32 4.44 31.37
C PHE A 447 4.50 5.55 32.42
N PRO A 448 3.62 6.56 32.48
CA PRO A 448 3.70 7.55 33.55
C PRO A 448 3.70 6.81 34.90
N LYS A 449 4.73 7.06 35.71
CA LYS A 449 4.63 6.79 37.14
C LYS A 449 3.78 7.91 37.72
N ASN A 450 2.63 7.49 38.23
CA ASN A 450 1.59 8.24 38.96
C ASN A 450 0.72 9.15 38.11
#